data_AF-A0A2K4WK56-F1
#
_entry.id   AF-A0A2K4WK56-F1
#
_cell.length_a   1.000
_cell.length_b   1.000
_cell.length_c   1.000
_cell.angle_alpha   90.00
_cell.angle_beta   90.00
_cell.angle_gamma   90.00
#
_symmetry.space_group_name_H-M   'P 1'
#
loop_
_entity.id
_entity.type
_entity.pdbx_description
1 polymer ?
#
loop_
_entity_poly.entity_id
_entity_poly.type
_entity_poly.pdbx_seq_one_letter_code
_entity_poly.pdbx_strand_id
1 'polypeptide(L)'
;MTEKILDWRARRKWLGDIRSYSKDLLTPELTATLERTRPKCWSDVMDWLPDHEEVVAEFCSRMSSFYSHFKGFHGCRPESLSSYYSDGLKGQNADAIIERFRLLFSDVPLVDLEQAILDMAHRESSEKGKIWLSGDDREMLEDFGHYVINGSEYLLALAAKLGTGGRGGEDYRLRLRTIGIPTILEVDIPIDLVPPLQQLEVARMLLSEWGQLRTKTPLGMSSTPCYVVRSDIPSECIKAHYHPARIRDFHHYVPTYINKIVRCEHCL
;
A
#
# COMPACT_ATOMS: atom_id res chain seq x y z
N MET A 1 21.68 15.16 -4.07
CA MET A 1 21.90 13.79 -4.59
C MET A 1 20.69 13.42 -5.42
N THR A 2 20.85 12.75 -6.56
CA THR A 2 19.71 12.31 -7.38
C THR A 2 18.96 11.21 -6.64
N GLU A 3 17.64 11.36 -6.47
CA GLU A 3 16.79 10.34 -5.84
C GLU A 3 16.89 9.01 -6.61
N LYS A 4 17.15 7.93 -5.88
CA LYS A 4 17.10 6.55 -6.38
C LYS A 4 15.85 5.88 -5.82
N ILE A 5 14.90 5.62 -6.72
CA ILE A 5 13.60 5.07 -6.38
C ILE A 5 13.55 3.60 -6.80
N LEU A 6 13.13 2.74 -5.88
CA LEU A 6 12.70 1.38 -6.17
C LEU A 6 11.22 1.43 -6.55
N ASP A 7 10.91 1.40 -7.84
CA ASP A 7 9.56 1.20 -8.36
C ASP A 7 9.38 -0.27 -8.71
N TRP A 8 8.51 -0.97 -7.96
CA TRP A 8 8.28 -2.41 -8.13
C TRP A 8 7.84 -2.75 -9.57
N ARG A 9 7.06 -1.87 -10.20
CA ARG A 9 6.57 -2.02 -11.59
C ARG A 9 7.72 -1.98 -12.59
N ALA A 10 8.82 -1.30 -12.26
CA ALA A 10 10.02 -1.19 -13.08
C ALA A 10 10.95 -2.42 -12.96
N ARG A 11 10.40 -3.64 -13.10
CA ARG A 11 11.10 -4.92 -12.90
C ARG A 11 12.49 -5.01 -13.49
N ARG A 12 12.60 -4.64 -14.77
CA ARG A 12 13.88 -4.69 -15.49
C ARG A 12 14.93 -3.76 -14.88
N LYS A 13 14.51 -2.59 -14.39
CA LYS A 13 15.40 -1.59 -13.79
C LYS A 13 15.98 -2.11 -12.48
N TRP A 14 15.13 -2.46 -11.51
CA TRP A 14 15.64 -2.89 -10.20
C TRP A 14 16.40 -4.22 -10.28
N LEU A 15 16.06 -5.15 -11.19
CA LEU A 15 16.87 -6.35 -11.45
C LEU A 15 18.27 -6.00 -11.96
N GLY A 16 18.40 -4.95 -12.78
CA GLY A 16 19.68 -4.42 -13.23
C GLY A 16 20.46 -3.77 -12.09
N ASP A 17 19.77 -3.00 -11.25
CA ASP A 17 20.34 -2.29 -10.12
C ASP A 17 20.97 -3.23 -9.08
N ILE A 18 20.44 -4.44 -8.89
CA ILE A 18 20.98 -5.48 -7.97
C ILE A 18 22.50 -5.63 -8.10
N ARG A 19 23.01 -5.71 -9.33
CA ARG A 19 24.46 -5.89 -9.58
C ARG A 19 25.33 -4.77 -9.00
N SER A 20 24.76 -3.57 -8.83
CA SER A 20 25.47 -2.39 -8.34
C SER A 20 25.73 -2.44 -6.84
N TYR A 21 24.93 -3.18 -6.08
CA TYR A 21 25.04 -3.24 -4.62
C TYR A 21 25.20 -4.66 -4.07
N SER A 22 25.14 -5.71 -4.90
CA SER A 22 25.21 -7.10 -4.44
C SER A 22 26.32 -7.94 -5.08
N LYS A 23 27.25 -7.36 -5.84
CA LYS A 23 28.21 -8.12 -6.67
C LYS A 23 29.03 -9.14 -5.87
N ASP A 24 29.53 -8.73 -4.71
CA ASP A 24 30.40 -9.58 -3.87
C ASP A 24 29.60 -10.51 -2.95
N LEU A 25 28.27 -10.33 -2.94
CA LEU A 25 27.34 -11.15 -2.17
C LEU A 25 26.70 -12.24 -3.03
N LEU A 26 26.28 -11.87 -4.25
CA LEU A 26 25.69 -12.74 -5.25
C LEU A 26 26.77 -13.16 -6.26
N THR A 27 27.71 -13.98 -5.79
CA THR A 27 28.93 -14.31 -6.53
C THR A 27 28.67 -15.13 -7.80
N PRO A 28 29.64 -15.18 -8.74
CA PRO A 28 29.58 -16.09 -9.89
C PRO A 28 29.42 -17.56 -9.49
N GLU A 29 30.06 -18.00 -8.41
CA GLU A 29 30.02 -19.38 -7.91
C GLU A 29 28.62 -19.74 -7.38
N LEU A 30 28.01 -18.82 -6.62
CA LEU A 30 26.63 -18.96 -6.16
C LEU A 30 25.67 -18.99 -7.36
N THR A 31 25.86 -18.08 -8.32
CA THR A 31 25.05 -18.02 -9.54
C THR A 31 25.13 -19.35 -10.32
N ALA A 32 26.33 -19.88 -10.54
CA ALA A 32 26.54 -21.16 -11.22
C ALA A 32 25.90 -22.32 -10.46
N THR A 33 25.94 -22.30 -9.13
CA THR A 33 25.27 -23.29 -8.29
C THR A 33 23.76 -23.26 -8.49
N LEU A 34 23.13 -22.09 -8.42
CA LEU A 34 21.70 -21.92 -8.64
C LEU A 34 21.27 -22.32 -10.06
N GLU A 35 22.05 -21.93 -11.08
CA GLU A 35 21.78 -22.28 -12.49
C GLU A 35 21.83 -23.79 -12.74
N ARG A 36 22.64 -24.53 -11.96
CA ARG A 36 22.76 -25.99 -12.01
C ARG A 36 21.68 -26.72 -11.20
N THR A 37 21.42 -26.31 -9.96
CA THR A 37 20.47 -27.00 -9.06
C THR A 37 19.03 -26.59 -9.31
N ARG A 38 18.81 -25.40 -9.87
CA ARG A 38 17.51 -24.83 -10.24
C ARG A 38 16.43 -24.96 -9.15
N PRO A 39 16.70 -24.54 -7.90
CA PRO A 39 15.69 -24.58 -6.85
C PRO A 39 14.51 -23.66 -7.19
N LYS A 40 13.39 -23.88 -6.48
CA LYS A 40 12.29 -22.92 -6.45
C LYS A 40 12.68 -21.79 -5.50
N CYS A 41 12.95 -20.61 -6.05
CA CYS A 41 13.37 -19.44 -5.30
C CYS A 41 12.14 -18.69 -4.76
N TRP A 42 11.61 -19.10 -3.61
CA TRP A 42 10.51 -18.41 -2.94
C TRP A 42 11.03 -17.29 -2.02
N SER A 43 10.21 -16.25 -1.77
CA SER A 43 10.59 -15.13 -0.88
C SER A 43 10.24 -15.37 0.59
N ASP A 44 9.23 -16.20 0.85
CA ASP A 44 8.78 -16.59 2.20
C ASP A 44 9.68 -17.67 2.81
N VAL A 45 10.28 -18.53 1.99
CA VAL A 45 11.26 -19.55 2.40
C VAL A 45 12.57 -19.36 1.63
N MET A 46 13.62 -18.92 2.33
CA MET A 46 14.91 -18.54 1.72
C MET A 46 15.94 -19.69 1.69
N ASP A 47 15.57 -20.91 2.09
CA ASP A 47 16.49 -22.07 2.19
C ASP A 47 17.18 -22.47 0.87
N TRP A 48 16.66 -21.99 -0.26
CA TRP A 48 17.29 -22.17 -1.57
C TRP A 48 18.58 -21.36 -1.74
N LEU A 49 18.77 -20.34 -0.90
CA LEU A 49 19.93 -19.46 -0.89
C LEU A 49 20.89 -19.91 0.23
N PRO A 50 22.13 -20.31 -0.08
CA PRO A 50 23.14 -20.60 0.93
C PRO A 50 23.35 -19.41 1.86
N ASP A 51 23.54 -19.70 3.15
CA ASP A 51 23.79 -18.69 4.20
C ASP A 51 22.75 -17.56 4.22
N HIS A 52 21.49 -17.89 3.91
CA HIS A 52 20.44 -16.90 3.68
C HIS A 52 20.23 -15.92 4.83
N GLU A 53 20.44 -16.31 6.08
CA GLU A 53 20.30 -15.39 7.22
C GLU A 53 21.26 -14.19 7.10
N GLU A 54 22.53 -14.46 6.80
CA GLU A 54 23.56 -13.44 6.61
C GLU A 54 23.38 -12.72 5.26
N VAL A 55 23.14 -13.48 4.19
CA VAL A 55 23.02 -12.93 2.85
C VAL A 55 21.82 -12.00 2.72
N VAL A 56 20.67 -12.35 3.27
CA VAL A 56 19.47 -11.50 3.20
C VAL A 56 19.65 -10.22 4.01
N ALA A 57 20.24 -10.32 5.21
CA ALA A 57 20.49 -9.16 6.06
C ALA A 57 21.46 -8.17 5.40
N GLU A 58 22.58 -8.67 4.86
CA GLU A 58 23.57 -7.85 4.17
C GLU A 58 23.02 -7.27 2.86
N PHE A 59 22.27 -8.07 2.09
CA PHE A 59 21.59 -7.58 0.89
C PHE A 59 20.61 -6.45 1.21
N CYS A 60 19.82 -6.60 2.28
CA CYS A 60 18.89 -5.57 2.74
C CYS A 60 19.64 -4.27 3.09
N SER A 61 20.72 -4.37 3.87
CA SER A 61 21.54 -3.21 4.25
C SER A 61 22.09 -2.46 3.02
N ARG A 62 22.64 -3.20 2.05
CA ARG A 62 23.18 -2.62 0.81
C ARG A 62 22.11 -2.05 -0.11
N MET A 63 20.96 -2.73 -0.23
CA MET A 63 19.80 -2.25 -0.96
C MET A 63 19.31 -0.94 -0.35
N SER A 64 19.16 -0.88 0.98
CA SER A 64 18.67 0.30 1.67
C SER A 64 19.64 1.47 1.63
N SER A 65 20.94 1.19 1.50
CA SER A 65 21.96 2.22 1.24
C SER A 65 21.97 2.70 -0.21
N PHE A 66 21.52 1.87 -1.16
CA PHE A 66 21.51 2.18 -2.58
C PHE A 66 20.27 2.99 -2.99
N TYR A 67 19.09 2.63 -2.49
CA TYR A 67 17.83 3.33 -2.77
C TYR A 67 17.54 4.36 -1.69
N SER A 68 17.18 5.58 -2.12
CA SER A 68 16.71 6.62 -1.21
C SER A 68 15.23 6.47 -0.85
N HIS A 69 14.43 5.88 -1.76
CA HIS A 69 12.99 5.83 -1.67
C HIS A 69 12.43 4.51 -2.22
N PHE A 70 11.30 4.08 -1.66
CA PHE A 70 10.44 3.05 -2.23
C PHE A 70 9.18 3.70 -2.81
N LYS A 71 8.81 3.29 -4.03
CA LYS A 71 7.56 3.71 -4.66
C LYS A 71 6.39 3.04 -3.94
N GLY A 72 5.40 3.83 -3.52
CA GLY A 72 4.15 3.35 -2.96
C GLY A 72 2.93 4.04 -3.58
N PHE A 73 1.79 3.39 -3.44
CA PHE A 73 0.50 3.85 -3.93
C PHE A 73 -0.51 3.83 -2.79
N HIS A 74 -1.14 4.98 -2.55
CA HIS A 74 -2.15 5.13 -1.52
C HIS A 74 -3.52 5.39 -2.16
N GLY A 75 -4.47 4.49 -1.91
CA GLY A 75 -5.86 4.65 -2.33
C GLY A 75 -6.63 5.50 -1.34
N CYS A 76 -7.24 6.58 -1.81
CA CYS A 76 -8.03 7.50 -0.99
C CYS A 76 -9.23 8.07 -1.75
N ARG A 77 -10.07 8.83 -1.03
CA ARG A 77 -11.24 9.50 -1.59
C ARG A 77 -11.44 10.91 -1.01
N PRO A 78 -10.52 11.85 -1.28
CA PRO A 78 -10.61 13.20 -0.73
C PRO A 78 -11.69 14.04 -1.39
N GLU A 79 -12.25 14.99 -0.64
CA GLU A 79 -13.07 16.08 -1.18
C GLU A 79 -12.23 17.10 -1.96
N SER A 80 -10.98 17.30 -1.55
CA SER A 80 -9.99 18.10 -2.26
C SER A 80 -8.60 17.50 -2.07
N LEU A 81 -7.81 17.50 -3.13
CA LEU A 81 -6.41 17.06 -3.06
C LEU A 81 -5.48 18.12 -2.48
N SER A 82 -5.97 19.34 -2.26
CA SER A 82 -5.16 20.44 -1.73
C SER A 82 -4.52 20.10 -0.38
N SER A 83 -5.25 19.41 0.51
CA SER A 83 -4.70 18.99 1.82
C SER A 83 -3.55 18.00 1.72
N TYR A 84 -3.59 17.10 0.72
CA TYR A 84 -2.50 16.16 0.49
C TYR A 84 -1.25 16.88 -0.02
N TYR A 85 -1.42 17.82 -0.96
CA TYR A 85 -0.32 18.59 -1.52
C TYR A 85 0.22 19.68 -0.58
N SER A 86 -0.56 20.13 0.41
CA SER A 86 -0.07 21.05 1.44
C SER A 86 0.53 20.31 2.64
N ASP A 87 -0.16 19.29 3.15
CA ASP A 87 0.12 18.74 4.49
C ASP A 87 0.78 17.35 4.45
N GLY A 88 0.77 16.71 3.28
CA GLY A 88 1.27 15.35 3.06
C GLY A 88 0.24 14.27 3.38
N LEU A 89 0.69 13.02 3.47
CA LEU A 89 -0.16 11.93 3.97
C LEU A 89 -0.05 11.91 5.50
N LYS A 90 -1.19 12.09 6.16
CA LYS A 90 -1.30 12.03 7.61
C LYS A 90 -1.63 10.61 8.07
N GLY A 91 -0.93 10.16 9.11
CA GLY A 91 -1.26 8.90 9.77
C GLY A 91 -2.67 8.92 10.36
N GLN A 92 -3.27 7.75 10.56
CA GLN A 92 -4.62 7.67 11.09
C GLN A 92 -4.78 8.43 12.43
N ASN A 93 -5.75 9.35 12.47
CA ASN A 93 -6.17 10.05 13.66
C ASN A 93 -7.63 9.69 13.97
N ALA A 94 -7.83 8.89 15.02
CA ALA A 94 -9.16 8.39 15.40
C ALA A 94 -10.13 9.52 15.77
N ASP A 95 -9.67 10.50 16.55
CA ASP A 95 -10.51 11.62 17.01
C ASP A 95 -11.05 12.42 15.82
N ALA A 96 -10.17 12.79 14.88
CA ALA A 96 -10.56 13.52 13.67
C ALA A 96 -11.52 12.71 12.79
N ILE A 97 -11.32 11.39 12.71
CA ILE A 97 -12.20 10.48 11.96
C ILE A 97 -13.58 10.36 12.63
N ILE A 98 -13.63 10.26 13.96
CA ILE A 98 -14.88 10.19 14.74
C ILE A 98 -15.66 11.50 14.63
N GLU A 99 -14.98 12.65 14.72
CA GLU A 99 -15.61 13.95 14.47
C GLU A 99 -16.20 14.04 13.06
N ARG A 100 -15.43 13.60 12.05
CA ARG A 100 -15.92 13.54 10.67
C ARG A 100 -17.10 12.58 10.52
N PHE A 101 -17.09 11.44 11.20
CA PHE A 101 -18.18 10.47 11.20
C PHE A 101 -19.47 11.10 11.76
N ARG A 102 -19.42 11.74 12.92
CA ARG A 102 -20.57 12.43 13.51
C ARG A 102 -21.13 13.51 12.59
N LEU A 103 -20.27 14.24 11.89
CA LEU A 103 -20.68 15.26 10.92
C LEU A 103 -21.34 14.65 9.67
N LEU A 104 -20.76 13.60 9.10
CA LEU A 104 -21.26 12.97 7.88
C LEU A 104 -22.60 12.25 8.07
N PHE A 105 -22.86 11.75 9.28
CA PHE A 105 -24.06 11.00 9.63
C PHE A 105 -24.89 11.73 10.70
N SER A 106 -24.89 13.06 10.69
CA SER A 106 -25.60 13.88 11.68
C SER A 106 -27.12 13.70 11.66
N ASP A 107 -27.67 13.13 10.58
CA ASP A 107 -29.08 12.75 10.44
C ASP A 107 -29.44 11.42 11.13
N VAL A 108 -28.44 10.64 11.54
CA VAL A 108 -28.60 9.39 12.29
C VAL A 108 -28.75 9.68 13.78
N PRO A 109 -29.60 8.96 14.53
CA PRO A 109 -29.73 9.15 15.98
C PRO A 109 -28.38 9.06 16.70
N LEU A 110 -28.12 10.01 17.59
CA LEU A 110 -26.84 10.10 18.33
C LEU A 110 -26.50 8.81 19.08
N VAL A 111 -27.51 8.12 19.63
CA VAL A 111 -27.31 6.83 20.33
C VAL A 111 -26.70 5.77 19.43
N ASP A 112 -27.10 5.71 18.16
CA ASP A 112 -26.59 4.72 17.20
C ASP A 112 -25.17 5.08 16.77
N LEU A 113 -24.88 6.38 16.59
CA LEU A 113 -23.53 6.87 16.30
C LEU A 113 -22.55 6.52 17.43
N GLU A 114 -22.91 6.81 18.68
CA GLU A 114 -22.04 6.51 19.82
C GLU A 114 -21.87 5.00 20.04
N GLN A 115 -22.92 4.20 19.80
CA GLN A 115 -22.80 2.74 19.86
C GLN A 115 -21.84 2.20 18.79
N ALA A 116 -21.89 2.72 17.56
CA ALA A 116 -20.95 2.35 16.50
C ALA A 116 -19.49 2.69 16.86
N ILE A 117 -19.26 3.85 17.50
CA ILE A 117 -17.94 4.26 17.98
C ILE A 117 -17.45 3.30 19.07
N LEU A 118 -18.28 3.01 20.07
CA LEU A 118 -17.94 2.07 21.15
C LEU A 118 -17.60 0.67 20.62
N ASP A 119 -18.37 0.16 19.67
CA ASP A 119 -18.11 -1.13 19.03
C ASP A 119 -16.73 -1.18 18.33
N MET A 120 -16.22 -0.03 17.87
CA MET A 120 -14.96 0.09 17.13
C MET A 120 -13.80 0.66 17.96
N ALA A 121 -13.96 0.86 19.28
CA ALA A 121 -12.94 1.47 20.15
C ALA A 121 -11.56 0.77 20.07
N HIS A 122 -11.53 -0.54 19.81
CA HIS A 122 -10.28 -1.29 19.67
C HIS A 122 -9.43 -0.86 18.46
N ARG A 123 -10.05 -0.32 17.40
CA ARG A 123 -9.33 0.14 16.19
C ARG A 123 -8.66 1.50 16.37
N GLU A 124 -9.07 2.29 17.36
CA GLU A 124 -8.50 3.61 17.63
C GLU A 124 -7.00 3.52 17.96
N SER A 125 -6.61 2.51 18.73
CA SER A 125 -5.23 2.32 19.17
C SER A 125 -4.40 1.47 18.20
N SER A 126 -4.99 0.46 17.57
CA SER A 126 -4.24 -0.48 16.72
C SER A 126 -3.73 0.16 15.43
N GLU A 127 -4.47 1.13 14.87
CA GLU A 127 -4.15 1.76 13.58
C GLU A 127 -3.60 3.19 13.70
N LYS A 128 -3.51 3.73 14.93
CA LYS A 128 -3.04 5.10 15.17
C LYS A 128 -1.72 5.40 14.47
N GLY A 129 -1.70 6.48 13.69
CA GLY A 129 -0.51 6.96 12.99
C GLY A 129 -0.06 6.11 11.80
N LYS A 130 -0.77 5.02 11.45
CA LYS A 130 -0.42 4.20 10.29
C LYS A 130 -0.88 4.84 8.98
N ILE A 131 -0.07 4.62 7.95
CA ILE A 131 -0.36 4.91 6.54
C ILE A 131 -0.04 3.64 5.75
N TRP A 132 -1.05 3.14 5.03
CA TRP A 132 -0.94 1.95 4.21
C TRP A 132 -0.71 2.33 2.74
N LEU A 133 0.30 1.72 2.12
CA LEU A 133 0.61 1.87 0.69
C LEU A 133 0.91 0.50 0.06
N SER A 134 0.54 0.30 -1.20
CA SER A 134 0.99 -0.85 -2.00
C SER A 134 2.15 -0.44 -2.90
N GLY A 135 3.06 -1.36 -3.23
CA GLY A 135 4.14 -1.17 -4.19
C GLY A 135 3.67 -1.19 -5.64
N ASP A 136 2.40 -1.54 -5.89
CA ASP A 136 1.82 -1.58 -7.23
C ASP A 136 0.36 -1.10 -7.23
N ASP A 137 0.08 -0.09 -8.03
CA ASP A 137 -1.26 0.51 -8.09
C ASP A 137 -2.31 -0.43 -8.69
N ARG A 138 -1.91 -1.49 -9.41
CA ARG A 138 -2.86 -2.50 -9.90
C ARG A 138 -3.59 -3.19 -8.75
N GLU A 139 -2.91 -3.46 -7.64
CA GLU A 139 -3.56 -4.06 -6.46
C GLU A 139 -4.64 -3.12 -5.88
N MET A 140 -4.44 -1.80 -5.95
CA MET A 140 -5.46 -0.82 -5.53
C MET A 140 -6.71 -0.85 -6.41
N LEU A 141 -6.59 -1.29 -7.67
CA LEU A 141 -7.70 -1.39 -8.61
C LEU A 141 -8.36 -2.77 -8.57
N GLU A 142 -7.57 -3.81 -8.35
CA GLU A 142 -7.97 -5.20 -8.53
C GLU A 142 -8.27 -5.94 -7.24
N ASP A 143 -7.64 -5.60 -6.12
CA ASP A 143 -7.74 -6.35 -4.85
C ASP A 143 -8.19 -5.47 -3.68
N PHE A 144 -7.77 -4.21 -3.67
CA PHE A 144 -7.96 -3.26 -2.56
C PHE A 144 -8.83 -2.05 -2.93
N GLY A 145 -9.69 -2.20 -3.95
CA GLY A 145 -10.53 -1.14 -4.49
C GLY A 145 -11.43 -0.44 -3.48
N HIS A 146 -11.77 -1.10 -2.36
CA HIS A 146 -12.62 -0.51 -1.33
C HIS A 146 -12.00 0.72 -0.64
N TYR A 147 -10.67 0.84 -0.57
CA TYR A 147 -9.99 2.04 -0.06
C TYR A 147 -10.18 3.23 -1.00
N VAL A 148 -10.10 3.00 -2.30
CA VAL A 148 -10.28 4.04 -3.32
C VAL A 148 -11.76 4.43 -3.46
N ILE A 149 -12.67 3.44 -3.35
CA ILE A 149 -14.11 3.64 -3.53
C ILE A 149 -14.75 4.36 -2.34
N ASN A 150 -14.38 4.01 -1.11
CA ASN A 150 -15.02 4.53 0.10
C ASN A 150 -14.12 5.48 0.91
N GLY A 151 -12.82 5.58 0.58
CA GLY A 151 -11.87 6.40 1.32
C GLY A 151 -11.42 5.72 2.62
N SER A 152 -11.52 6.45 3.74
CA SER A 152 -11.04 6.01 5.05
C SER A 152 -11.66 4.67 5.47
N GLU A 153 -10.81 3.67 5.73
CA GLU A 153 -11.24 2.35 6.20
C GLU A 153 -11.96 2.46 7.55
N TYR A 154 -11.49 3.35 8.43
CA TYR A 154 -12.11 3.50 9.73
C TYR A 154 -13.50 4.16 9.63
N LEU A 155 -13.68 5.16 8.76
CA LEU A 155 -15.03 5.67 8.44
C LEU A 155 -15.94 4.59 7.87
N LEU A 156 -15.41 3.75 6.97
CA LEU A 156 -16.15 2.63 6.39
C LEU A 156 -16.58 1.62 7.46
N ALA A 157 -15.69 1.30 8.40
CA ALA A 157 -15.97 0.38 9.50
C ALA A 157 -17.04 0.93 10.46
N LEU A 158 -16.98 2.23 10.79
CA LEU A 158 -18.02 2.91 11.58
C LEU A 158 -19.37 2.92 10.85
N ALA A 159 -19.39 3.28 9.56
CA ALA A 159 -20.61 3.26 8.76
C ALA A 159 -21.23 1.86 8.64
N ALA A 160 -20.41 0.81 8.58
CA ALA A 160 -20.87 -0.58 8.57
C ALA A 160 -21.63 -0.96 9.85
N LYS A 161 -21.34 -0.32 10.98
CA LYS A 161 -22.02 -0.55 12.27
C LYS A 161 -23.40 0.09 12.35
N LEU A 162 -23.67 1.13 11.55
CA LEU A 162 -25.00 1.74 11.47
C LEU A 162 -26.00 0.87 10.68
N GLY A 163 -25.52 0.06 9.73
CA GLY A 163 -26.34 -0.71 8.80
C GLY A 163 -26.87 -2.06 9.31
N THR A 164 -26.66 -2.42 10.58
CA THR A 164 -27.00 -3.75 11.13
C THR A 164 -28.41 -3.86 11.72
N GLY A 165 -29.19 -2.76 11.73
CA GLY A 165 -30.43 -2.65 12.50
C GLY A 165 -31.71 -3.32 11.95
N GLY A 166 -31.76 -3.80 10.70
CA GLY A 166 -32.96 -4.49 10.21
C GLY A 166 -33.00 -4.84 8.73
N ARG A 167 -33.82 -5.84 8.36
CA ARG A 167 -34.11 -6.15 6.95
C ARG A 167 -34.80 -4.94 6.30
N GLY A 168 -34.13 -4.32 5.32
CA GLY A 168 -34.64 -3.15 4.59
C GLY A 168 -34.08 -1.80 5.03
N GLY A 169 -33.12 -1.77 5.97
CA GLY A 169 -32.40 -0.54 6.34
C GLY A 169 -31.43 -0.05 5.26
N GLU A 170 -31.07 1.23 5.35
CA GLU A 170 -30.05 1.85 4.49
C GLU A 170 -28.66 1.25 4.74
N ASP A 171 -27.90 1.01 3.67
CA ASP A 171 -26.47 0.72 3.79
C ASP A 171 -25.66 2.02 3.82
N TYR A 172 -25.38 2.50 5.03
CA TYR A 172 -24.66 3.75 5.27
C TYR A 172 -23.25 3.78 4.65
N ARG A 173 -22.65 2.63 4.34
CA ARG A 173 -21.36 2.56 3.62
C ARG A 173 -21.47 3.20 2.24
N LEU A 174 -22.63 3.10 1.59
CA LEU A 174 -22.85 3.67 0.26
C LEU A 174 -22.79 5.20 0.25
N ARG A 175 -23.09 5.87 1.37
CA ARG A 175 -22.98 7.33 1.47
C ARG A 175 -21.54 7.81 1.31
N LEU A 176 -20.57 7.05 1.81
CA LEU A 176 -19.14 7.41 1.67
C LEU A 176 -18.70 7.47 0.19
N ARG A 177 -19.40 6.76 -0.70
CA ARG A 177 -19.11 6.74 -2.15
C ARG A 177 -19.56 7.98 -2.89
N THR A 178 -20.29 8.89 -2.24
CA THR A 178 -20.77 10.13 -2.85
C THR A 178 -19.94 11.34 -2.42
N ILE A 179 -19.02 11.15 -1.47
CA ILE A 179 -18.20 12.22 -0.88
C ILE A 179 -16.80 12.16 -1.47
N GLY A 180 -16.35 13.22 -2.15
CA GLY A 180 -15.02 13.28 -2.75
C GLY A 180 -14.83 12.40 -3.98
N ILE A 181 -13.57 12.28 -4.41
CA ILE A 181 -13.17 11.69 -5.70
C ILE A 181 -12.26 10.48 -5.47
N PRO A 182 -12.58 9.29 -6.00
CA PRO A 182 -11.68 8.13 -5.98
C PRO A 182 -10.32 8.50 -6.56
N THR A 183 -9.28 8.32 -5.76
CA THR A 183 -7.94 8.80 -6.09
C THR A 183 -6.89 7.80 -5.67
N ILE A 184 -5.88 7.62 -6.52
CA ILE A 184 -4.64 6.92 -6.16
C ILE A 184 -3.53 7.96 -6.18
N LEU A 185 -2.81 8.05 -5.07
CA LEU A 185 -1.61 8.88 -4.94
C LEU A 185 -0.38 8.03 -5.23
N GLU A 186 0.52 8.56 -6.04
CA GLU A 186 1.86 8.00 -6.25
C GLU A 186 2.84 8.70 -5.30
N VAL A 187 3.47 7.91 -4.43
CA VAL A 187 4.30 8.41 -3.34
C VAL A 187 5.70 7.81 -3.44
N ASP A 188 6.73 8.64 -3.39
CA ASP A 188 8.10 8.19 -3.12
C ASP A 188 8.32 8.20 -1.61
N ILE A 189 8.23 7.03 -0.98
CA ILE A 189 8.37 6.87 0.47
C ILE A 189 9.86 6.89 0.82
N PRO A 190 10.36 7.85 1.64
CA PRO A 190 11.73 7.82 2.10
C PRO A 190 12.00 6.50 2.84
N ILE A 191 13.11 5.84 2.52
CA ILE A 191 13.37 4.50 3.02
C ILE A 191 13.46 4.44 4.55
N ASP A 192 13.92 5.52 5.18
CA ASP A 192 14.01 5.66 6.64
C ASP A 192 12.64 5.69 7.33
N LEU A 193 11.56 5.96 6.59
CA LEU A 193 10.18 5.87 7.09
C LEU A 193 9.61 4.44 6.98
N VAL A 194 10.22 3.59 6.14
CA VAL A 194 9.79 2.19 5.97
C VAL A 194 10.38 1.34 7.10
N PRO A 195 9.55 0.62 7.88
CA PRO A 195 10.05 -0.22 8.97
C PRO A 195 11.10 -1.25 8.51
N PRO A 196 12.17 -1.51 9.29
CA PRO A 196 13.24 -2.42 8.89
C PRO A 196 12.77 -3.82 8.48
N LEU A 197 11.73 -4.36 9.13
CA LEU A 197 11.15 -5.65 8.76
C LEU A 197 10.54 -5.65 7.35
N GLN A 198 9.90 -4.55 6.94
CA GLN A 198 9.36 -4.41 5.58
C GLN A 198 10.47 -4.19 4.55
N GLN A 199 11.56 -3.50 4.92
CA GLN A 199 12.75 -3.43 4.05
C GLN A 199 13.34 -4.83 3.81
N LEU A 200 13.40 -5.66 4.85
CA LEU A 200 13.85 -7.04 4.76
C LEU A 200 12.92 -7.90 3.89
N GLU A 201 11.61 -7.71 3.99
CA GLU A 201 10.62 -8.36 3.10
C GLU A 201 10.85 -7.99 1.65
N VAL A 202 11.02 -6.69 1.34
CA VAL A 202 11.38 -6.24 -0.02
C VAL A 202 12.68 -6.88 -0.50
N ALA A 203 13.71 -6.93 0.34
CA ALA A 203 14.98 -7.57 0.02
C ALA A 203 14.80 -9.05 -0.36
N ARG A 204 14.01 -9.80 0.40
CA ARG A 204 13.68 -11.21 0.11
C ARG A 204 12.94 -11.36 -1.21
N MET A 205 12.02 -10.44 -1.52
CA MET A 205 11.27 -10.44 -2.78
C MET A 205 12.18 -10.16 -3.99
N LEU A 206 13.09 -9.19 -3.90
CA LEU A 206 14.08 -8.92 -4.94
C LEU A 206 15.02 -10.11 -5.16
N LEU A 207 15.50 -10.74 -4.08
CA LEU A 207 16.36 -11.92 -4.13
C LEU A 207 15.63 -13.12 -4.75
N SER A 208 14.37 -13.35 -4.38
CA SER A 208 13.51 -14.36 -4.98
C SER A 208 13.40 -14.18 -6.49
N GLU A 209 13.03 -12.97 -6.95
CA GLU A 209 12.90 -12.66 -8.37
C GLU A 209 14.21 -12.78 -9.14
N TRP A 210 15.32 -12.36 -8.54
CA TRP A 210 16.67 -12.57 -9.07
C TRP A 210 17.00 -14.06 -9.18
N GLY A 211 16.69 -14.85 -8.14
CA GLY A 211 16.91 -16.28 -8.10
C GLY A 211 16.12 -16.99 -9.20
N GLN A 212 14.82 -16.70 -9.34
CA GLN A 212 13.98 -17.23 -10.40
C GLN A 212 14.52 -16.92 -11.81
N LEU A 213 15.08 -15.71 -12.01
CA LEU A 213 15.73 -15.34 -13.26
C LEU A 213 16.97 -16.20 -13.54
N ARG A 214 17.78 -16.48 -12.52
CA ARG A 214 18.98 -17.33 -12.65
C ARG A 214 18.62 -18.80 -12.91
N THR A 215 17.68 -19.34 -12.14
CA THR A 215 17.27 -20.75 -12.27
C THR A 215 16.45 -21.01 -13.52
N LYS A 216 15.89 -19.96 -14.15
CA LYS A 216 14.91 -20.05 -15.25
C LYS A 216 13.66 -20.85 -14.83
N THR A 217 13.32 -20.77 -13.55
CA THR A 217 12.14 -21.41 -12.95
C THR A 217 11.19 -20.31 -12.47
N PRO A 218 10.35 -19.75 -13.37
CA PRO A 218 9.36 -18.76 -12.96
C PRO A 218 8.31 -19.41 -12.07
N LEU A 219 8.02 -18.79 -10.93
CA LEU A 219 6.99 -19.20 -9.99
C LEU A 219 5.74 -18.30 -10.08
N GLY A 220 5.80 -17.29 -10.95
CA GLY A 220 4.93 -16.12 -10.91
C GLY A 220 5.56 -15.01 -10.07
N MET A 221 5.15 -13.77 -10.28
CA MET A 221 5.49 -12.71 -9.32
C MET A 221 4.71 -13.00 -8.04
N SER A 222 5.42 -13.07 -6.91
CA SER A 222 4.80 -13.01 -5.59
C SER A 222 4.04 -11.68 -5.44
N SER A 223 3.15 -11.63 -4.45
CA SER A 223 2.47 -10.42 -3.95
C SER A 223 3.39 -9.20 -4.01
N THR A 224 2.89 -8.01 -4.34
CA THR A 224 3.75 -6.83 -4.39
C THR A 224 4.08 -6.31 -2.98
N PRO A 225 5.13 -5.49 -2.81
CA PRO A 225 5.46 -4.96 -1.49
C PRO A 225 4.28 -4.20 -0.89
N CYS A 226 4.04 -4.35 0.40
CA CYS A 226 3.07 -3.53 1.14
C CYS A 226 3.80 -2.77 2.24
N TYR A 227 3.51 -1.48 2.35
CA TYR A 227 4.17 -0.58 3.27
C TYR A 227 3.21 -0.07 4.33
N VAL A 228 3.63 -0.15 5.59
CA VAL A 228 2.93 0.43 6.73
C VAL A 228 3.86 1.41 7.44
N VAL A 229 3.79 2.67 7.00
CA VAL A 229 4.54 3.77 7.61
C VAL A 229 3.80 4.21 8.87
N ARG A 230 4.54 4.53 9.95
CA ARG A 230 3.98 4.89 11.27
C ARG A 230 4.19 6.35 11.65
N SER A 231 4.39 7.18 10.64
CA SER A 231 4.62 8.62 10.73
C SER A 231 3.98 9.29 9.52
N ASP A 232 3.74 10.59 9.61
CA ASP A 232 3.35 11.37 8.44
C ASP A 232 4.38 11.25 7.33
N ILE A 233 3.91 11.28 6.08
CA ILE A 233 4.75 11.36 4.88
C ILE A 233 4.63 12.79 4.34
N PRO A 234 5.73 13.54 4.16
CA PRO A 234 5.70 14.91 3.66
C PRO A 234 5.06 15.05 2.27
N SER A 235 4.50 16.22 1.95
CA SER A 235 3.78 16.45 0.69
C SER A 235 4.70 16.37 -0.54
N GLU A 236 5.98 16.72 -0.41
CA GLU A 236 6.97 16.60 -1.48
C GLU A 236 7.23 15.15 -1.92
N CYS A 237 6.82 14.18 -1.12
CA CYS A 237 6.89 12.76 -1.47
C CYS A 237 5.75 12.34 -2.41
N ILE A 238 4.66 13.12 -2.50
CA ILE A 238 3.54 12.87 -3.41
C ILE A 238 3.94 13.38 -4.80
N LYS A 239 4.28 12.47 -5.70
CA LYS A 239 4.80 12.83 -7.03
C LYS A 239 3.72 12.94 -8.09
N ALA A 240 2.63 12.18 -7.94
CA ALA A 240 1.51 12.21 -8.87
C ALA A 240 0.22 11.75 -8.20
N HIS A 241 -0.89 11.96 -8.88
CA HIS A 241 -2.17 11.36 -8.55
C HIS A 241 -2.90 10.99 -9.84
N TYR A 242 -3.88 10.09 -9.72
CA TYR A 242 -4.85 9.89 -10.78
C TYR A 242 -6.19 9.40 -10.20
N HIS A 243 -7.23 9.50 -11.02
CA HIS A 243 -8.59 9.11 -10.64
C HIS A 243 -9.05 7.93 -11.51
N PRO A 244 -9.00 6.69 -11.00
CA PRO A 244 -9.34 5.53 -11.80
C PRO A 244 -10.81 5.56 -12.23
N ALA A 245 -11.07 5.35 -13.52
CA ALA A 245 -12.42 5.32 -14.08
C ALA A 245 -13.21 4.07 -13.67
N ARG A 246 -12.50 2.96 -13.45
CA ARG A 246 -13.07 1.64 -13.12
C ARG A 246 -12.26 1.03 -11.98
N ILE A 247 -12.95 0.55 -10.96
CA ILE A 247 -12.35 -0.05 -9.77
C ILE A 247 -13.12 -1.33 -9.45
N ARG A 248 -12.45 -2.42 -9.09
CA ARG A 248 -13.13 -3.64 -8.68
C ARG A 248 -13.75 -3.44 -7.28
N ASP A 249 -15.02 -3.84 -7.14
CA ASP A 249 -15.78 -3.68 -5.90
C ASP A 249 -16.18 -5.05 -5.34
N PHE A 250 -15.41 -5.53 -4.38
CA PHE A 250 -15.64 -6.83 -3.73
C PHE A 250 -16.76 -6.80 -2.68
N HIS A 251 -17.15 -5.60 -2.24
CA HIS A 251 -18.14 -5.47 -1.18
C HIS A 251 -19.58 -5.48 -1.73
N HIS A 252 -19.77 -5.51 -3.05
CA HIS A 252 -21.08 -5.41 -3.70
C HIS A 252 -21.30 -6.44 -4.80
N TYR A 253 -22.59 -6.69 -5.08
CA TYR A 253 -23.04 -7.60 -6.14
C TYR A 253 -22.57 -7.18 -7.54
N VAL A 254 -22.41 -5.88 -7.79
CA VAL A 254 -21.84 -5.37 -9.05
C VAL A 254 -20.33 -5.28 -8.86
N PRO A 255 -19.53 -6.07 -9.60
CA PRO A 255 -18.11 -6.24 -9.31
C PRO A 255 -17.25 -5.04 -9.75
N THR A 256 -17.85 -3.99 -10.32
CA THR A 256 -17.12 -2.84 -10.83
C THR A 256 -17.81 -1.54 -10.44
N TYR A 257 -17.08 -0.71 -9.68
CA TYR A 257 -17.43 0.67 -9.44
C TYR A 257 -16.99 1.55 -10.62
N ILE A 258 -17.91 2.41 -11.08
CA ILE A 258 -17.64 3.37 -12.15
C ILE A 258 -17.49 4.75 -11.53
N ASN A 259 -16.28 5.30 -11.61
CA ASN A 259 -16.00 6.64 -11.14
C ASN A 259 -16.50 7.66 -12.17
N LYS A 260 -17.44 8.50 -11.73
CA LYS A 260 -18.04 9.55 -12.57
C LYS A 260 -17.15 10.78 -12.70
N ILE A 261 -16.19 10.96 -11.79
CA ILE A 261 -15.33 12.14 -11.72
C ILE A 261 -13.88 11.68 -11.81
N VAL A 262 -13.28 11.83 -13.00
CA VAL A 262 -11.92 11.36 -13.29
C VAL A 262 -10.90 12.50 -13.39
N ARG A 263 -11.27 13.69 -12.88
CA ARG A 263 -10.44 14.89 -12.83
C ARG A 263 -10.76 15.70 -11.58
N CYS A 264 -9.76 16.41 -11.06
CA CYS A 264 -9.90 17.33 -9.94
C CYS A 264 -9.18 18.66 -10.24
N GLU A 265 -9.13 19.54 -9.24
CA GLU A 265 -8.48 20.85 -9.29
C GLU A 265 -6.95 20.79 -9.47
N HIS A 266 -6.32 19.64 -9.25
CA HIS A 266 -4.87 19.42 -9.41
C HIS A 266 -4.50 18.62 -10.67
N CYS A 267 -5.48 18.15 -11.46
CA CYS A 267 -5.20 17.45 -12.72
C CYS A 267 -4.66 18.43 -13.77
N LEU A 268 -3.55 18.09 -14.41
CA LEU A 268 -2.96 18.82 -15.54
C LEU A 268 -3.73 18.58 -16.85
#